data_AF-A0A7S3CRJ3-F1
#
_entry.id   AF-A0A7S3CRJ3-F1
#
_cell.length_a   1.000
_cell.length_b   1.000
_cell.length_c   1.000
_cell.angle_alpha   90.00
_cell.angle_beta   90.00
_cell.angle_gamma   90.00
#
_symmetry.space_group_name_H-M   'P 1'
#
loop_
_entity.id
_entity.type
_entity.pdbx_description
1 polymer ?
#
loop_
_entity_poly.entity_id
_entity_poly.type
_entity_poly.pdbx_seq_one_letter_code
_entity_poly.pdbx_strand_id
1 'polypeptide(L)'
;MHELAVNSEGCIDDQDYYTYKKNNMTNLGCGTSFSYFYFLSFTIIIAWLIMNLSVAAVIEGLENAKQQNSGTVAGDDVQYLLDAWQEYDPKATGWIDVLDFICLIIELPPPFGNPELTKTCKFTPKKFERAKRLIYNMDSFYINEEKHI
;
A
#
# COMPACT_ATOMS: atom_id res chain seq x y z
N MET A 1 16.29 -15.78 36.94
CA MET A 1 16.61 -17.20 36.67
C MET A 1 18.12 -17.49 36.60
N HIS A 2 19.01 -16.51 36.40
CA HIS A 2 20.45 -16.77 36.18
C HIS A 2 21.30 -16.97 37.45
N GLU A 3 20.74 -16.72 38.63
CA GLU A 3 21.48 -16.81 39.92
C GLU A 3 21.29 -18.13 40.67
N LEU A 4 20.66 -19.14 40.05
CA LEU A 4 20.34 -20.40 40.74
C LEU A 4 21.38 -21.51 40.52
N ALA A 5 22.29 -21.36 39.56
CA ALA A 5 23.23 -22.39 39.20
C ALA A 5 24.63 -22.05 39.72
N VAL A 6 25.27 -23.03 40.36
CA VAL A 6 26.57 -22.88 41.02
C VAL A 6 27.62 -23.60 40.19
N ASN A 7 28.75 -22.95 39.95
CA ASN A 7 29.93 -23.59 39.38
C ASN A 7 30.77 -24.21 40.51
N SER A 8 30.36 -25.38 41.00
CA SER A 8 31.01 -26.08 42.12
C SER A 8 31.21 -27.55 41.79
N GLU A 9 32.33 -28.12 42.27
CA GLU A 9 32.61 -29.56 42.20
C GLU A 9 31.55 -30.33 43.01
N GLY A 10 30.65 -31.05 42.32
CA GLY A 10 29.53 -31.78 42.93
C GLY A 10 28.14 -31.19 42.65
N CYS A 11 28.01 -30.30 41.67
CA CYS A 11 26.70 -29.85 41.19
C CYS A 11 25.89 -31.01 40.59
N ILE A 12 24.57 -30.87 40.58
CA ILE A 12 23.61 -31.87 40.11
C ILE A 12 22.89 -31.29 38.89
N ASP A 13 22.88 -32.02 37.77
CA ASP A 13 22.25 -31.55 36.53
C ASP A 13 20.74 -31.32 36.73
N ASP A 14 20.06 -32.29 37.37
CA ASP A 14 18.64 -32.22 37.69
C ASP A 14 18.41 -32.30 39.20
N GLN A 15 18.28 -31.14 39.86
CA GLN A 15 17.96 -31.08 41.29
C GLN A 15 16.46 -31.21 41.52
N ASP A 16 16.05 -32.29 42.18
CA ASP A 16 14.68 -32.49 42.64
C ASP A 16 14.41 -31.81 44.00
N TYR A 17 13.12 -31.61 44.32
CA TYR A 17 12.70 -30.94 45.55
C TYR A 17 13.20 -31.65 46.83
N TYR A 18 13.27 -32.99 46.82
CA TYR A 18 13.74 -33.73 47.99
C TYR A 18 15.23 -33.48 48.25
N THR A 19 16.03 -33.41 47.18
CA THR A 19 17.45 -33.04 47.28
C THR A 19 17.64 -31.58 47.71
N TYR A 20 16.82 -30.66 47.23
CA TYR A 20 16.80 -29.27 47.71
C TYR A 20 16.53 -29.16 49.22
N LYS A 21 15.51 -29.88 49.71
CA LYS A 21 15.18 -29.93 51.13
C LYS A 21 16.30 -30.56 51.97
N LYS A 22 16.95 -31.59 51.43
CA LYS A 22 18.10 -32.26 52.07
C LYS A 22 19.32 -31.34 52.19
N ASN A 23 19.52 -30.44 51.23
CA ASN A 23 20.64 -29.51 51.20
C ASN A 23 20.30 -28.16 51.84
N ASN A 24 19.53 -28.14 52.94
CA ASN A 24 19.15 -26.90 53.64
C ASN A 24 18.54 -25.83 52.73
N MET A 25 17.74 -26.22 51.73
CA MET A 25 17.12 -25.29 50.78
C MET A 25 18.14 -24.50 49.94
N THR A 26 19.31 -25.11 49.67
CA THR A 26 20.30 -24.57 48.73
C THR A 26 20.16 -25.22 47.35
N ASN A 27 20.30 -24.40 46.30
CA ASN A 27 20.32 -24.88 44.92
C ASN A 27 21.74 -25.32 44.56
N LEU A 28 21.89 -26.54 44.05
CA LEU A 28 23.15 -27.15 43.58
C LEU A 28 23.09 -27.46 42.08
N GLY A 29 22.21 -26.80 41.34
CA GLY A 29 22.13 -26.93 39.89
C GLY A 29 23.45 -26.56 39.23
N CYS A 30 23.87 -27.35 38.26
CA CYS A 30 25.08 -27.08 37.49
C CYS A 30 24.88 -25.87 36.56
N GLY A 31 25.84 -24.96 36.52
CA GLY A 31 25.86 -23.85 35.58
C GLY A 31 27.21 -23.15 35.52
N THR A 32 27.43 -22.43 34.42
CA THR A 32 28.68 -21.69 34.18
C THR A 32 28.39 -20.22 33.98
N SER A 33 29.30 -19.35 34.41
CA SER A 33 29.21 -17.90 34.18
C SER A 33 29.24 -17.53 32.69
N PHE A 34 29.55 -18.47 31.80
CA PHE A 34 29.45 -18.29 30.35
C PHE A 34 28.00 -18.09 29.87
N SER A 35 27.00 -18.53 30.65
CA SER A 35 25.58 -18.34 30.33
C SER A 35 25.22 -16.86 30.15
N TYR A 36 25.84 -15.96 30.93
CA TYR A 36 25.60 -14.51 30.81
C TYR A 36 25.96 -14.00 29.41
N PHE A 37 27.11 -14.41 28.88
CA PHE A 37 27.55 -14.04 27.54
C PHE A 37 26.68 -14.68 26.45
N TYR A 38 26.26 -15.93 26.65
CA TYR A 38 25.35 -16.61 25.73
C TYR A 38 24.01 -15.86 25.62
N PHE A 39 23.35 -15.56 26.74
CA PHE A 39 22.05 -14.88 26.69
C PHE A 39 22.17 -13.45 26.17
N LEU A 40 23.20 -12.71 26.57
CA LEU A 40 23.42 -11.34 26.08
C LEU A 40 23.67 -11.30 24.57
N SER A 41 24.55 -12.17 24.07
CA SER A 41 24.83 -12.24 22.63
C SER A 41 23.61 -12.69 21.84
N PHE A 42 22.86 -13.67 22.34
CA PHE A 42 21.62 -14.13 21.73
C PHE A 42 20.56 -13.01 21.63
N THR A 43 20.36 -12.24 22.70
CA THR A 43 19.42 -11.10 22.67
C THR A 43 19.83 -10.05 21.64
N ILE A 44 21.12 -9.73 21.55
CA ILE A 44 21.63 -8.77 20.56
C ILE A 44 21.44 -9.31 19.13
N ILE A 45 21.76 -10.57 18.89
CA ILE A 45 21.63 -11.21 17.57
C ILE A 45 20.16 -11.25 17.13
N ILE A 46 19.24 -11.65 18.01
CA ILE A 46 17.80 -11.66 17.69
C ILE A 46 17.28 -10.25 17.47
N ALA A 47 17.66 -9.27 18.28
CA ALA A 47 17.26 -7.88 18.07
C ALA A 47 17.73 -7.37 16.70
N TRP A 48 18.96 -7.69 16.31
CA TRP A 48 19.48 -7.36 14.98
C TRP A 48 18.70 -8.05 13.85
N LEU A 49 18.39 -9.34 13.99
CA LEU A 49 17.57 -10.06 13.01
C LEU A 49 16.17 -9.47 12.87
N ILE A 50 15.49 -9.17 13.99
CA ILE A 50 14.16 -8.57 14.00
C ILE A 50 14.20 -7.18 13.34
N MET A 51 15.23 -6.37 13.63
CA MET A 51 15.40 -5.06 12.99
C MET A 51 15.62 -5.17 11.48
N ASN A 52 16.42 -6.13 11.01
CA ASN A 52 16.62 -6.32 9.58
C ASN A 52 15.35 -6.83 8.87
N LEU A 53 14.61 -7.73 9.52
CA LEU A 53 13.33 -8.21 9.01
C LEU A 53 12.28 -7.09 8.96
N SER A 54 12.23 -6.22 9.97
CA SER A 54 11.28 -5.11 9.99
C SER A 54 11.59 -4.08 8.90
N VAL A 55 12.86 -3.78 8.63
CA VAL A 55 13.26 -2.91 7.53
C VAL A 55 12.82 -3.51 6.19
N ALA A 56 13.04 -4.81 5.95
CA ALA A 56 12.58 -5.48 4.74
C ALA A 56 11.06 -5.35 4.56
N ALA A 57 10.28 -5.66 5.61
CA ALA A 57 8.83 -5.54 5.57
C ALA A 57 8.33 -4.10 5.35
N VAL A 58 9.01 -3.09 5.91
CA VAL A 58 8.70 -1.68 5.67
C VAL A 58 9.00 -1.28 4.24
N ILE A 59 10.10 -1.75 3.66
CA ILE A 59 10.44 -1.48 2.25
C ILE A 59 9.39 -2.11 1.33
N GLU A 60 9.00 -3.36 1.57
CA GLU A 60 7.94 -4.03 0.80
C GLU A 60 6.60 -3.28 0.94
N GLY A 61 6.26 -2.83 2.15
CA GLY A 61 5.08 -2.00 2.38
C GLY A 61 5.12 -0.66 1.64
N LEU A 62 6.27 0.01 1.66
CA LEU A 62 6.48 1.29 0.98
C LEU A 62 6.52 1.14 -0.54
N GLU A 63 7.12 0.06 -1.06
CA GLU A 63 7.15 -0.24 -2.48
C GLU A 63 5.76 -0.55 -3.01
N ASN A 64 4.96 -1.34 -2.28
CA ASN A 64 3.56 -1.58 -2.60
C ASN A 64 2.74 -0.28 -2.63
N ALA A 65 2.90 0.59 -1.62
CA ALA A 65 2.23 1.89 -1.58
C ALA A 65 2.71 2.81 -2.71
N LYS A 66 4.02 2.83 -3.00
CA LYS A 66 4.58 3.59 -4.11
C LYS A 66 4.04 3.10 -5.43
N GLN A 67 3.89 1.79 -5.64
CA GLN A 67 3.35 1.24 -6.88
C GLN A 67 1.87 1.57 -7.08
N GLN A 68 1.08 1.65 -6.01
CA GLN A 68 -0.28 2.18 -6.08
C GLN A 68 -0.30 3.66 -6.47
N ASN A 69 0.63 4.46 -5.93
CA ASN A 69 0.73 5.89 -6.23
C ASN A 69 1.45 6.19 -7.55
N SER A 70 2.26 5.26 -8.06
CA SER A 70 3.07 5.37 -9.27
C SER A 70 2.54 4.51 -10.42
N GLY A 71 1.28 4.10 -10.35
CA GLY A 71 0.56 3.73 -11.57
C GLY A 71 0.73 4.85 -12.60
N THR A 72 0.72 4.53 -13.89
CA THR A 72 0.90 5.47 -15.01
C THR A 72 -0.01 6.71 -14.98
N VAL A 73 -0.97 6.75 -14.04
CA VAL A 73 -1.83 7.87 -13.69
C VAL A 73 -1.48 8.27 -12.25
N ALA A 74 -0.74 9.36 -12.07
CA ALA A 74 -0.45 9.91 -10.75
C ALA A 74 -1.73 10.52 -10.13
N GLY A 75 -1.77 10.68 -8.81
CA GLY A 75 -2.88 11.37 -8.14
C GLY A 75 -3.18 12.77 -8.71
N ASP A 76 -2.15 13.45 -9.23
CA ASP A 76 -2.27 14.74 -9.91
C ASP A 76 -3.03 14.65 -11.25
N ASP A 77 -2.89 13.55 -11.99
CA ASP A 77 -3.58 13.34 -13.28
C ASP A 77 -5.10 13.23 -13.11
N VAL A 78 -5.54 12.66 -11.99
CA VAL A 78 -6.97 12.61 -11.63
C VAL A 78 -7.50 14.01 -11.32
N GLN A 79 -6.69 14.87 -10.71
CA GLN A 79 -7.10 16.26 -10.44
C GLN A 79 -7.29 17.04 -11.75
N TYR A 80 -6.38 16.89 -12.73
CA TYR A 80 -6.55 17.51 -14.05
C TYR A 80 -7.81 17.01 -14.77
N LEU A 81 -8.15 15.73 -14.63
CA LEU A 81 -9.41 15.17 -15.16
C LEU A 81 -10.64 15.80 -14.50
N LEU A 82 -10.64 15.92 -13.18
CA LEU A 82 -11.75 16.52 -12.43
C LEU A 82 -11.92 18.01 -12.71
N ASP A 83 -10.82 18.74 -12.88
CA ASP A 83 -10.85 20.16 -13.21
C ASP A 83 -11.42 20.39 -14.61
N ALA A 84 -10.99 19.59 -15.60
CA ALA A 84 -11.55 19.65 -16.95
C ALA A 84 -13.03 19.19 -16.97
N TRP A 85 -13.39 18.15 -16.21
CA TRP A 85 -14.76 17.64 -16.14
C TRP A 85 -15.77 18.69 -15.67
N GLN A 86 -15.37 19.56 -14.73
CA GLN A 86 -16.22 20.63 -14.20
C GLN A 86 -16.69 21.62 -15.29
N GLU A 87 -15.93 21.80 -16.37
CA GLU A 87 -16.32 22.66 -17.49
C GLU A 87 -17.43 22.03 -18.35
N TYR A 88 -17.41 20.70 -18.49
CA TYR A 88 -18.36 19.95 -19.31
C TYR A 88 -19.64 19.54 -18.55
N ASP A 89 -19.56 19.31 -17.23
CA ASP A 89 -20.71 19.00 -16.37
C ASP A 89 -20.83 19.98 -15.18
N PRO A 90 -21.19 21.25 -15.44
CA PRO A 90 -21.30 22.28 -14.40
C PRO A 90 -22.46 22.03 -13.42
N LYS A 91 -23.37 21.11 -13.73
CA LYS A 91 -24.51 20.74 -12.89
C LYS A 91 -24.23 19.52 -12.01
N ALA A 92 -23.02 18.96 -12.08
CA ALA A 92 -22.61 17.74 -11.37
C ALA A 92 -23.63 16.61 -11.55
N THR A 93 -24.14 16.47 -12.78
CA THR A 93 -25.12 15.44 -13.12
C THR A 93 -24.48 14.05 -13.19
N GLY A 94 -23.17 13.97 -13.44
CA GLY A 94 -22.42 12.74 -13.65
C GLY A 94 -22.51 12.20 -15.09
N TRP A 95 -23.06 12.99 -16.01
CA TRP A 95 -23.32 12.58 -17.40
C TRP A 95 -22.72 13.57 -18.40
N ILE A 96 -22.17 13.04 -19.48
CA ILE A 96 -21.56 13.80 -20.58
C ILE A 96 -21.92 13.13 -21.91
N ASP A 97 -22.11 13.91 -22.99
CA ASP A 97 -22.31 13.36 -24.33
C ASP A 97 -21.01 12.71 -24.81
N VAL A 98 -21.11 11.63 -25.58
CA VAL A 98 -19.94 10.88 -26.08
C VAL A 98 -18.97 11.79 -26.85
N LEU A 99 -19.50 12.74 -27.61
CA LEU A 99 -18.68 13.64 -28.43
C LEU A 99 -17.95 14.68 -27.57
N ASP A 100 -18.59 15.11 -26.48
CA ASP A 100 -17.99 16.02 -25.50
C ASP A 100 -16.95 15.28 -24.64
N PHE A 101 -17.18 14.01 -24.30
CA PHE A 101 -16.21 13.15 -23.60
C PHE A 101 -14.94 12.89 -24.41
N ILE A 102 -15.08 12.68 -25.73
CA ILE A 102 -13.92 12.54 -26.63
C ILE A 102 -13.09 13.83 -26.60
N CYS A 103 -13.72 15.00 -26.54
CA CYS A 103 -13.00 16.26 -26.45
C CYS A 103 -12.32 16.48 -25.10
N LEU A 104 -13.00 16.13 -24.01
CA LEU A 104 -12.42 16.13 -22.68
C LEU A 104 -11.11 15.31 -22.65
N ILE A 105 -11.11 14.09 -23.19
CA ILE A 105 -9.91 13.24 -23.20
C ILE A 105 -8.76 13.87 -24.00
N ILE A 106 -9.08 14.47 -25.16
CA ILE A 106 -8.08 15.09 -26.05
C ILE A 106 -7.44 16.33 -25.40
N GLU A 107 -8.18 17.05 -24.56
CA GLU A 107 -7.74 18.28 -23.90
C GLU A 107 -6.86 18.05 -22.66
N LEU A 108 -6.92 16.87 -22.06
CA LEU A 108 -6.11 16.53 -20.89
C LEU A 108 -4.60 16.58 -21.19
N PRO A 109 -3.76 16.86 -20.18
CA PRO A 109 -2.32 16.74 -20.34
C PRO A 109 -1.90 15.29 -20.66
N PRO A 110 -0.68 15.06 -21.20
CA PRO A 110 -0.12 13.72 -21.33
C PRO A 110 -0.18 13.02 -19.95
N PRO A 111 -0.59 11.74 -19.85
CA PRO A 111 -0.63 10.69 -20.87
C PRO A 111 -1.93 10.57 -21.70
N PHE A 112 -2.96 11.36 -21.41
CA PHE A 112 -4.30 11.16 -21.99
C PHE A 112 -4.56 11.96 -23.26
N GLY A 113 -4.18 13.24 -23.29
CA GLY A 113 -4.44 14.12 -24.43
C GLY A 113 -3.22 14.41 -25.29
N ASN A 114 -3.49 15.01 -26.45
CA ASN A 114 -2.48 15.42 -27.43
C ASN A 114 -2.67 16.91 -27.79
N PRO A 115 -1.70 17.79 -27.47
CA PRO A 115 -1.78 19.23 -27.76
C PRO A 115 -1.97 19.59 -29.23
N GLU A 116 -1.66 18.68 -30.16
CA GLU A 116 -1.90 18.89 -31.59
C GLU A 116 -3.37 18.67 -31.97
N LEU A 117 -4.08 17.78 -31.27
CA LEU A 117 -5.48 17.44 -31.52
C LEU A 117 -6.48 18.37 -30.82
N THR A 118 -6.10 19.11 -29.78
CA THR A 118 -6.99 20.09 -29.10
C THR A 118 -7.59 21.12 -30.05
N LYS A 119 -6.88 21.49 -31.12
CA LYS A 119 -7.39 22.42 -32.15
C LYS A 119 -8.58 21.87 -32.93
N THR A 120 -8.75 20.55 -32.98
CA THR A 120 -9.88 19.89 -33.64
C THR A 120 -11.14 19.86 -32.78
N CYS A 121 -10.97 19.95 -31.45
CA CYS A 121 -12.06 19.98 -30.48
C CYS A 121 -12.69 21.36 -30.24
N LYS A 122 -12.32 22.38 -31.01
CA LYS A 122 -13.14 23.60 -31.17
C LYS A 122 -14.39 23.27 -31.99
N PHE A 123 -15.30 22.48 -31.42
CA PHE A 123 -16.53 22.04 -32.07
C PHE A 123 -17.44 23.22 -32.34
N THR A 124 -17.55 23.60 -33.61
CA THR A 124 -18.47 24.67 -34.04
C THR A 124 -19.87 24.08 -34.21
N PRO A 125 -20.91 24.60 -33.54
CA PRO A 125 -22.24 23.97 -33.48
C PRO A 125 -22.88 23.74 -34.87
N LYS A 126 -22.52 24.55 -35.87
CA LYS A 126 -23.13 24.49 -37.21
C LYS A 126 -22.72 23.26 -38.05
N LYS A 127 -21.54 22.67 -37.81
CA LYS A 127 -21.14 21.43 -38.52
C LYS A 127 -21.77 20.18 -37.90
N PHE A 128 -22.34 20.30 -36.71
CA PHE A 128 -22.69 19.17 -35.86
C PHE A 128 -24.16 18.77 -35.94
N GLU A 129 -25.11 19.65 -36.27
CA GLU A 129 -26.53 19.28 -36.44
C GLU A 129 -26.75 18.11 -37.42
N ARG A 130 -25.86 17.96 -38.41
CA ARG A 130 -25.91 16.88 -39.38
C ARG A 130 -25.27 15.59 -38.86
N ALA A 131 -24.20 15.69 -38.06
CA ALA A 131 -23.53 14.55 -37.44
C ALA A 131 -24.31 14.03 -36.21
N LYS A 132 -24.86 14.95 -35.40
CA LYS A 132 -25.74 14.67 -34.26
C LYS A 132 -26.94 13.83 -34.69
N ARG A 133 -27.58 14.16 -35.82
CA ARG A 133 -28.69 13.35 -36.38
C ARG A 133 -28.28 11.97 -36.89
N LEU A 134 -27.03 11.79 -37.33
CA LEU A 134 -26.53 10.50 -37.81
C LEU A 134 -26.10 9.59 -36.65
N ILE A 135 -25.67 10.17 -35.53
CA ILE A 135 -25.18 9.44 -34.35
C ILE A 135 -26.32 9.17 -33.35
N TYR A 136 -27.22 10.14 -33.08
CA TYR A 136 -28.37 9.98 -32.16
C TYR A 136 -29.43 8.97 -32.63
N ASN A 137 -29.27 8.38 -33.82
CA ASN A 137 -30.16 7.32 -34.33
C ASN A 137 -29.66 5.90 -33.96
N MET A 138 -28.53 5.79 -33.24
CA MET A 138 -28.11 4.58 -32.54
C MET A 138 -28.07 4.89 -31.06
N ASP A 139 -28.68 4.00 -30.28
CA ASP A 139 -28.96 4.09 -28.85
C ASP A 139 -27.91 4.87 -28.05
N SER A 140 -28.38 5.81 -27.23
CA SER A 140 -27.56 6.66 -26.37
C SER A 140 -26.66 5.83 -25.46
N PHE A 141 -25.38 5.66 -25.84
CA PHE A 141 -24.38 5.03 -24.99
C PHE A 141 -23.91 6.06 -23.97
N TYR A 142 -24.48 6.01 -22.77
CA TYR A 142 -24.00 6.75 -21.62
C TYR A 142 -22.88 5.95 -20.96
N ILE A 143 -21.81 6.63 -20.53
CA ILE A 143 -20.60 5.99 -19.99
C ILE A 143 -20.80 5.44 -18.56
N ASN A 144 -21.90 5.82 -17.88
CA ASN A 144 -22.28 5.29 -16.57
C ASN A 144 -23.61 4.52 -16.67
N GLU A 145 -23.60 3.23 -16.97
CA GLU A 145 -24.81 2.39 -16.86
C GLU A 145 -25.10 2.00 -15.40
N GLU A 146 -25.62 2.94 -14.61
CA GLU A 146 -26.49 2.61 -13.47
C GLU A 146 -27.82 3.34 -13.63
N LYS A 147 -28.65 2.82 -14.54
CA LYS A 147 -30.04 3.22 -14.66
C LYS A 147 -30.87 2.41 -13.66
N HIS A 148 -30.99 2.94 -12.44
CA HIS A 148 -32.04 2.49 -11.53
C HIS A 148 -33.42 2.83 -12.15
N ILE A 149 -34.24 1.79 -12.26
CA ILE A 149 -35.67 1.80 -12.62
C ILE A 149 -36.45 2.71 -11.66
#